data_AF-A0A8T4I6K9-F1
#
_entry.id   AF-A0A8T4I6K9-F1
#
_cell.length_a   1.000
_cell.length_b   1.000
_cell.length_c   1.000
_cell.angle_alpha   90.00
_cell.angle_beta   90.00
_cell.angle_gamma   90.00
#
_symmetry.space_group_name_H-M   'P 1'
#
loop_
_entity.id
_entity.type
_entity.pdbx_description
1 polymer ?
#
loop_
_entity_poly.entity_id
_entity_poly.type
_entity_poly.pdbx_seq_one_letter_code
_entity_poly.pdbx_strand_id
1 'polypeptide(L)' 'VYLGLPLRIPGNTLSFNAESGGELDTSAWEAESNCTVARSVPDSSWAYNFYYAGGHIITLTAAGAGDASAVCVERPPVV' A
#
# COMPACT_ATOMS: atom_id res chain seq x y z
N VAL A 1 -8.46 -18.18 0.79
CA VAL A 1 -9.45 -17.43 1.60
C VAL A 1 -9.74 -16.14 0.86
N TYR A 2 -10.93 -15.92 0.28
CA TYR A 2 -11.25 -14.67 -0.46
C TYR A 2 -11.33 -13.48 0.49
N LEU A 3 -10.59 -12.40 0.22
CA LEU A 3 -10.51 -11.21 1.09
C LEU A 3 -11.41 -10.05 0.62
N GLY A 4 -12.06 -10.18 -0.53
CA GLY A 4 -12.96 -9.16 -1.09
C GLY A 4 -12.40 -8.52 -2.35
N LEU A 5 -13.00 -7.41 -2.80
CA LEU A 5 -12.41 -6.58 -3.84
C LEU A 5 -11.43 -5.59 -3.19
N PRO A 6 -10.41 -5.09 -3.93
CA PRO A 6 -9.55 -4.03 -3.44
C PRO A 6 -10.32 -2.80 -3.00
N LEU A 7 -9.82 -2.13 -1.97
CA LEU A 7 -10.38 -0.88 -1.48
C LEU A 7 -10.23 0.21 -2.54
N ARG A 8 -11.34 0.91 -2.83
CA ARG A 8 -11.39 2.13 -3.66
C ARG A 8 -12.29 3.14 -2.98
N ILE A 9 -11.89 4.41 -2.96
CA ILE A 9 -12.71 5.49 -2.40
C ILE A 9 -13.04 6.48 -3.53
N PRO A 10 -14.31 6.54 -3.98
CA PRO A 10 -14.71 7.47 -5.02
C PRO A 10 -14.34 8.92 -4.69
N GLY A 11 -13.67 9.61 -5.60
CA GLY A 11 -13.43 11.05 -5.54
C GLY A 11 -12.19 11.52 -4.78
N ASN A 12 -11.32 10.63 -4.25
CA ASN A 12 -10.08 11.07 -3.59
C ASN A 12 -8.93 11.43 -4.56
N THR A 13 -9.12 11.17 -5.87
CA THR A 13 -8.18 11.46 -6.97
C THR A 13 -6.78 10.81 -6.89
N LEU A 14 -6.54 9.97 -5.89
CA LEU A 14 -5.30 9.20 -5.78
C LEU A 14 -5.32 8.03 -6.77
N SER A 15 -4.14 7.52 -7.11
CA SER A 15 -4.02 6.32 -7.91
C SER A 15 -4.58 5.11 -7.14
N PHE A 16 -5.00 4.10 -7.89
CA PHE A 16 -5.41 2.84 -7.31
C PHE A 16 -4.40 2.29 -6.30
N ASN A 17 -3.11 2.37 -6.63
CA ASN A 17 -2.03 1.79 -5.84
C ASN A 17 -1.87 2.52 -4.50
N ALA A 18 -2.01 3.84 -4.48
CA ALA A 18 -2.04 4.63 -3.25
C ALA A 18 -3.27 4.29 -2.40
N GLU A 19 -4.47 4.29 -3.00
CA GLU A 19 -5.74 4.05 -2.29
C GLU A 19 -5.81 2.68 -1.63
N SER A 20 -5.30 1.66 -2.32
CA SER A 20 -5.36 0.27 -1.88
C SER A 20 -4.18 -0.13 -0.98
N GLY A 21 -3.32 0.83 -0.59
CA GLY A 21 -2.22 0.56 0.33
C GLY A 21 -1.08 -0.25 -0.29
N GLY A 22 -0.75 -0.02 -1.57
CA GLY A 22 0.37 -0.66 -2.28
C GLY A 22 0.01 -1.99 -2.94
N GLU A 23 -1.23 -2.10 -3.45
CA GLU A 23 -1.74 -3.35 -4.00
C GLU A 23 -0.93 -3.85 -5.19
N LEU A 24 -0.33 -2.96 -6.00
CA LEU A 24 0.49 -3.31 -7.16
C LEU A 24 1.98 -3.39 -6.78
N ASP A 25 2.48 -2.36 -6.10
CA ASP A 25 3.88 -2.20 -5.68
C ASP A 25 4.00 -1.11 -4.59
N THR A 26 5.23 -0.76 -4.22
CA THR A 26 5.50 0.28 -3.21
C THR A 26 5.64 1.69 -3.79
N SER A 27 5.46 1.91 -5.10
CA SER A 27 5.80 3.20 -5.76
C SER A 27 5.00 4.41 -5.27
N ALA A 28 3.82 4.18 -4.68
CA ALA A 28 2.98 5.23 -4.10
C ALA A 28 3.36 5.62 -2.66
N TRP A 29 4.32 4.92 -2.04
CA TRP A 29 4.66 5.07 -0.62
C TRP A 29 6.17 5.17 -0.40
N GLU A 30 6.58 6.09 0.46
CA GLU A 30 7.97 6.32 0.82
C GLU A 30 8.18 6.22 2.34
N ALA A 31 9.36 5.74 2.74
CA ALA A 31 9.78 5.78 4.13
C ALA A 31 10.10 7.22 4.53
N GLU A 32 9.35 7.78 5.47
CA GLU A 32 9.54 9.15 5.93
C GLU A 32 10.55 9.22 7.08
N SER A 33 10.41 8.34 8.10
CA SER A 33 11.32 8.32 9.25
C SER A 33 11.52 6.91 9.81
N ASN A 34 12.79 6.59 10.11
CA ASN A 34 13.21 5.42 10.90
C ASN A 34 12.58 4.08 10.45
N CYS A 35 12.29 3.91 9.17
CA CYS A 35 11.72 2.66 8.66
C CYS A 35 12.16 2.33 7.23
N THR A 36 11.85 1.10 6.83
CA THR A 36 11.81 0.68 5.43
C THR A 36 10.39 0.32 5.04
N VAL A 37 10.04 0.57 3.76
CA VAL A 37 8.75 0.20 3.17
C VAL A 37 8.95 -0.99 2.25
N ALA A 38 8.14 -2.03 2.45
CA ALA A 38 8.08 -3.20 1.58
C ALA A 38 6.63 -3.54 1.26
N ARG A 39 6.40 -4.34 0.21
CA ARG A 39 5.07 -4.89 -0.10
C ARG A 39 4.94 -6.28 0.52
N SER A 40 3.82 -6.55 1.16
CA SER A 40 3.46 -7.86 1.70
C SER A 40 2.21 -8.39 1.02
N VAL A 41 2.32 -9.63 0.55
CA VAL A 41 1.24 -10.40 -0.07
C VAL A 41 0.68 -11.35 0.99
N PRO A 42 -0.65 -11.42 1.19
CA PRO A 42 -1.23 -12.41 2.09
C PRO A 42 -0.80 -13.82 1.70
N ASP A 43 -0.50 -14.66 2.69
CA ASP A 43 -0.21 -16.08 2.48
C ASP A 43 -1.49 -16.82 2.06
N SER A 44 -1.86 -16.63 0.81
CA SER A 44 -2.95 -17.29 0.14
C SER A 44 -2.37 -18.05 -1.04
N SER A 45 -2.97 -19.19 -1.38
CA SER A 45 -2.56 -20.02 -2.52
C SER A 45 -2.84 -19.39 -3.90
N TRP A 46 -2.98 -18.06 -3.98
CA TRP A 46 -3.25 -17.34 -5.22
C TRP A 46 -1.97 -16.84 -5.86
N ALA A 47 -2.06 -16.45 -7.13
CA ALA A 47 -0.96 -15.74 -7.78
C ALA A 47 -0.77 -14.34 -7.15
N TYR A 48 0.48 -13.88 -7.02
CA TYR A 48 0.84 -12.60 -6.41
C TYR A 48 0.26 -11.36 -7.12
N ASN A 49 -0.27 -11.54 -8.33
CA ASN A 49 -0.91 -10.52 -9.16
C ASN A 49 -2.44 -10.65 -9.18
N PHE A 50 -3.04 -11.43 -8.27
CA PHE A 50 -4.49 -11.61 -8.18
C PHE A 50 -5.17 -10.42 -7.50
N TYR A 51 -5.11 -9.25 -8.15
CA TYR A 51 -5.64 -7.98 -7.65
C TYR A 51 -7.17 -7.93 -7.55
N TYR A 52 -7.89 -9.01 -7.86
CA TYR A 52 -9.35 -9.06 -7.70
C TYR A 52 -9.79 -9.60 -6.35
N ALA A 53 -8.85 -10.16 -5.57
CA ALA A 53 -9.12 -10.62 -4.21
C ALA A 53 -8.66 -9.66 -3.12
N GLY A 54 -7.93 -8.60 -3.49
CA GLY A 54 -7.44 -7.56 -2.58
C GLY A 54 -6.51 -8.09 -1.49
N GLY A 55 -6.10 -7.17 -0.61
CA GLY A 55 -5.41 -7.51 0.64
C GLY A 55 -3.89 -7.48 0.55
N HIS A 56 -3.32 -7.09 -0.58
CA HIS A 56 -1.92 -6.70 -0.61
C HIS A 56 -1.75 -5.40 0.16
N ILE A 57 -0.69 -5.31 0.97
CA ILE A 57 -0.46 -4.17 1.85
C ILE A 57 1.00 -3.75 1.81
N ILE A 58 1.26 -2.49 2.15
CA ILE A 58 2.60 -2.05 2.56
C ILE A 58 2.88 -2.47 4.00
N THR A 59 4.11 -2.87 4.23
CA THR A 59 4.67 -3.17 5.55
C THR A 59 5.76 -2.17 5.85
N LEU A 60 5.66 -1.54 7.02
CA LEU A 60 6.70 -0.69 7.57
C LEU A 60 7.52 -1.51 8.56
N THR A 61 8.84 -1.55 8.37
CA THR A 61 9.76 -2.13 9.35
C THR A 61 10.54 -1.01 10.02
N ALA A 62 10.35 -0.82 11.33
CA ALA A 62 11.12 0.14 12.09
C ALA A 62 12.60 -0.26 12.14
N ALA A 63 13.51 0.70 11.91
CA ALA A 63 14.95 0.48 11.91
C ALA A 63 15.59 0.64 13.30
N GLY A 64 14.89 1.26 14.25
CA GLY A 64 15.36 1.53 15.61
C GLY A 64 14.26 2.03 16.53
N ALA A 65 14.63 2.40 17.75
CA ALA A 65 13.69 3.00 18.71
C ALA A 65 13.25 4.41 18.27
N GLY A 66 12.01 4.77 18.59
CA GLY A 66 11.40 6.06 18.21
C GLY A 66 10.27 5.88 17.19
N ASP A 67 9.77 7.00 16.67
CA ASP A 67 8.66 7.01 15.72
C ASP A 67 9.11 6.50 14.35
N ALA A 68 8.31 5.59 13.79
CA ALA A 68 8.47 5.07 12.43
C ALA A 68 7.27 5.53 11.60
N SER A 69 7.52 6.20 10.47
CA SER A 69 6.47 6.72 9.60
C SER A 69 6.78 6.51 8.13
N ALA A 70 5.71 6.28 7.36
CA ALA A 70 5.73 6.29 5.91
C ALA A 70 4.67 7.25 5.41
N VAL A 71 4.90 7.78 4.21
CA VAL A 71 4.06 8.80 3.60
C VAL A 71 3.63 8.38 2.21
N CYS A 72 2.40 8.72 1.84
CA CYS A 72 1.94 8.63 0.46
C CYS A 72 2.62 9.75 -0.34
N VAL A 73 3.36 9.40 -1.40
CA VAL A 73 4.09 10.40 -2.22
C VAL A 73 3.18 11.07 -3.26
N GLU A 74 2.01 10.48 -3.51
CA GLU A 74 1.04 11.05 -4.43
C GLU A 74 0.35 12.28 -3.81
N ARG A 75 0.20 13.30 -4.64
CA ARG A 75 -0.57 14.49 -4.30
C ARG A 75 -1.73 14.60 -5.28
N PRO A 76 -2.97 14.79 -4.80
CA PRO A 76 -4.09 15.16 -5.64
C PRO A 76 -3.68 16.29 -6.59
N PRO A 77 -3.93 16.19 -7.90
CA PRO A 77 -3.68 17.31 -8.80
C PRO A 77 -4.55 18.49 -8.35
N VAL A 78 -3.93 19.67 -8.24
CA VAL A 78 -4.68 20.92 -8.09
C VAL A 78 -5.26 21.23 -9.47
N VAL A 79 -6.58 21.05 -9.62
CA VAL A 79 -7.34 21.42 -10.83
C VAL A 79 -7.97 22.80 -10.70
#